data_AF-A0A537N293-F1
#
_entry.id   AF-A0A537N293-F1
#
_cell.length_a   1.000
_cell.length_b   1.000
_cell.length_c   1.000
_cell.angle_alpha   90.00
_cell.angle_beta   90.00
_cell.angle_gamma   90.00
#
_symmetry.space_group_name_H-M   'P 1'
#
loop_
_entity.id
_entity.type
_entity.pdbx_description
1 polymer ?
#
loop_
_entity_poly.entity_id
_entity_poly.type
_entity_poly.pdbx_seq_one_letter_code
_entity_poly.pdbx_strand_id
1 'polypeptide(L)' 'PLKNDIKVEVDPDRLRPIDADLQVPDTAKFEKHTGWKPEIPYEQTLRDLLDYWRERIAKEGDRFLTR' A
#
# COMPACT_ATOMS: atom_id res chain seq x y z
N PRO A 1 -15.25 -8.45 -5.08
CA PRO A 1 -14.60 -9.52 -5.88
C PRO A 1 -13.91 -10.56 -4.97
N LEU A 2 -14.04 -11.84 -5.29
CA LEU A 2 -13.24 -12.88 -4.65
C LEU A 2 -11.79 -12.71 -5.13
N LYS A 3 -10.81 -12.94 -4.24
CA LYS A 3 -9.38 -12.78 -4.53
C LYS A 3 -8.95 -13.43 -5.85
N ASN A 4 -9.59 -14.54 -6.21
CA ASN A 4 -9.27 -15.35 -7.38
C ASN A 4 -9.78 -14.77 -8.71
N ASP A 5 -10.70 -13.79 -8.67
CA ASP A 5 -11.26 -13.16 -9.88
C ASP A 5 -10.47 -11.92 -10.32
N ILE A 6 -9.47 -11.50 -9.54
CA ILE A 6 -8.65 -10.33 -9.83
C ILE A 6 -7.57 -10.72 -10.85
N LYS A 7 -7.60 -10.08 -12.02
CA LYS A 7 -6.56 -10.20 -13.04
C LYS A 7 -5.51 -9.12 -12.84
N VAL A 8 -4.24 -9.51 -12.95
CA VAL A 8 -3.11 -8.58 -12.96
C VAL A 8 -2.76 -8.33 -14.42
N GLU A 9 -2.88 -7.08 -14.84
CA GLU A 9 -2.57 -6.62 -16.19
C GLU A 9 -1.60 -5.45 -16.14
N VAL A 10 -0.68 -5.37 -17.10
CA VAL A 10 0.28 -4.26 -17.21
C VAL A 10 -0.34 -3.19 -18.10
N ASP A 11 -0.50 -1.98 -17.55
CA ASP A 11 -0.96 -0.79 -18.26
C ASP A 11 0.26 0.08 -18.61
N PRO A 12 0.64 0.23 -19.90
CA PRO A 12 1.80 1.01 -20.31
C PRO A 12 1.75 2.47 -19.83
N ASP A 13 0.56 3.06 -19.70
CA ASP A 13 0.39 4.45 -19.27
C ASP A 13 0.71 4.63 -17.77
N ARG A 14 0.79 3.53 -17.01
CA ARG A 14 1.16 3.52 -15.59
C ARG A 14 2.63 3.21 -15.35
N LEU A 15 3.39 2.85 -16.38
CA LEU A 15 4.83 2.58 -16.27
C LEU A 15 5.62 3.88 -16.26
N ARG A 16 6.52 4.03 -15.29
CA ARG A 16 7.46 5.15 -15.27
C ARG A 16 8.64 4.83 -16.20
N PRO A 17 9.10 5.78 -17.03
CA PRO A 17 10.26 5.58 -17.92
C PRO A 17 11.55 5.24 -17.16
N ILE A 18 11.64 5.62 -15.89
CA ILE A 18 12.73 5.31 -14.97
C ILE A 18 12.07 4.96 -13.64
N ASP A 19 12.33 3.77 -13.12
CA ASP A 19 11.96 3.39 -11.76
C ASP A 19 13.15 2.74 -11.06
N ALA A 20 13.17 2.82 -9.72
CA ALA A 20 14.21 2.15 -8.94
C ALA A 20 13.78 0.69 -8.71
N ASP A 21 14.59 -0.27 -9.17
CA ASP A 21 14.30 -1.70 -9.04
C ASP A 21 14.05 -2.14 -7.59
N LEU A 22 14.78 -1.52 -6.65
CA LEU A 22 14.66 -1.81 -5.24
C LEU A 22 14.95 -0.56 -4.39
N GLN A 23 14.10 -0.31 -3.40
CA GLN A 23 14.28 0.75 -2.40
C GLN A 23 14.21 0.14 -1.00
N VAL A 24 15.36 -0.16 -0.41
CA VAL A 24 15.47 -0.63 0.98
C VAL A 24 16.14 0.45 1.82
N PRO A 25 15.42 1.10 2.75
CA PRO A 25 16.01 2.10 3.62
C PRO A 25 16.88 1.46 4.71
N ASP A 26 18.04 2.06 4.99
CA ASP A 26 18.77 1.82 6.23
C ASP A 26 18.33 2.82 7.30
N THR A 27 17.60 2.33 8.31
CA THR A 27 17.06 3.13 9.41
C THR A 27 17.97 3.15 10.64
N ALA A 28 19.11 2.45 10.63
CA ALA A 28 19.92 2.21 11.82
C ALA A 28 20.37 3.49 12.53
N LYS A 29 20.66 4.57 11.80
CA LYS A 29 21.04 5.87 12.40
C LYS A 29 19.88 6.46 13.22
N PHE A 30 18.67 6.42 12.67
CA PHE A 30 17.49 6.99 13.31
C PHE A 30 17.10 6.16 14.54
N GLU A 31 17.07 4.83 14.40
CA GLU A 31 16.79 3.91 15.50
C GLU A 31 17.78 4.09 16.66
N LYS A 32 19.08 4.18 16.39
CA LYS A 32 20.11 4.41 17.42
C LYS A 32 19.94 5.75 18.14
N HIS A 33 19.50 6.78 17.42
CA HIS A 33 19.40 8.13 17.98
C HIS A 33 18.12 8.32 18.80
N THR A 34 17.02 7.69 18.39
CA THR A 34 15.69 7.97 18.95
C THR A 34 15.10 6.79 19.72
N GLY A 35 15.67 5.59 19.59
CA GLY A 35 15.06 4.35 20.06
C GLY A 35 13.83 3.93 19.25
N TRP A 36 13.51 4.66 18.18
CA TRP A 36 12.40 4.33 17.30
C TRP A 36 12.60 2.97 16.66
N LYS A 37 11.49 2.26 16.42
CA LYS A 37 11.42 1.03 15.64
C LYS A 37 10.03 0.91 15.01
N PRO A 38 9.87 0.24 13.87
CA PRO A 38 8.54 -0.06 13.35
C PRO A 38 7.81 -1.00 14.33
N GLU A 39 6.63 -0.58 14.77
CA GLU A 39 5.79 -1.36 15.69
C GLU A 39 4.70 -2.15 14.96
N ILE A 40 4.38 -1.75 13.72
CA ILE A 40 3.33 -2.34 12.89
C ILE A 40 3.99 -3.26 11.85
N PRO A 41 3.70 -4.57 11.85
CA PRO A 41 4.17 -5.48 10.81
C PRO A 41 3.65 -5.10 9.41
N TYR A 42 4.36 -5.53 8.37
CA TYR A 42 3.99 -5.26 6.99
C TYR A 42 2.59 -5.80 6.65
N GLU A 43 2.30 -7.03 7.04
CA GLU A 43 1.03 -7.70 6.78
C GLU A 43 -0.13 -6.98 7.47
N GLN A 44 0.11 -6.45 8.68
CA GLN A 44 -0.87 -5.66 9.41
C GLN A 44 -1.14 -4.34 8.71
N THR A 45 -0.09 -3.64 8.26
CA THR A 45 -0.21 -2.39 7.51
C THR A 45 -1.08 -2.56 6.25
N LEU A 46 -0.84 -3.63 5.48
CA LEU A 46 -1.64 -3.92 4.28
C LEU A 46 -3.09 -4.26 4.60
N ARG A 47 -3.32 -5.03 5.67
CA ARG A 47 -4.66 -5.41 6.11
C ARG A 47 -5.45 -4.19 6.56
N ASP A 48 -4.86 -3.35 7.42
CA ASP A 48 -5.50 -2.15 7.94
C ASP A 48 -5.88 -1.18 6.82
N LEU A 49 -4.98 -0.99 5.86
CA LEU A 49 -5.26 -0.17 4.68
C LEU A 49 -6.44 -0.74 3.86
N LEU A 50 -6.45 -2.04 3.62
CA LEU A 50 -7.50 -2.70 2.84
C LEU A 50 -8.86 -2.63 3.55
N ASP A 51 -8.88 -2.90 4.85
CA ASP A 51 -10.11 -2.93 5.65
C ASP A 51 -10.67 -1.52 5.84
N TYR A 52 -9.82 -0.51 6.04
CA TYR A 52 -10.22 0.90 6.03
C TYR A 52 -11.00 1.25 4.77
N TRP A 53 -10.49 0.90 3.58
CA TRP A 53 -11.16 1.22 2.32
C TRP A 53 -12.46 0.43 2.11
N ARG A 54 -12.51 -0.83 2.53
CA ARG A 54 -13.74 -1.63 2.50
C ARG A 54 -14.83 -0.97 3.33
N GLU A 55 -14.50 -0.53 4.54
CA GLU A 55 -15.45 0.16 5.41
C GLU A 55 -15.93 1.48 4.80
N ARG A 56 -15.01 2.26 4.22
CA ARG A 56 -15.37 3.55 3.60
C ARG A 56 -16.28 3.37 2.40
N ILE A 57 -15.99 2.43 1.52
CA ILE A 57 -16.84 2.12 0.37
C ILE A 57 -18.22 1.62 0.83
N ALA A 58 -18.27 0.78 1.87
CA ALA A 58 -19.54 0.31 2.42
C ALA A 58 -20.41 1.44 3.00
N LYS A 59 -19.80 2.50 3.54
CA LYS A 59 -20.50 3.64 4.15
C LYS A 59 -20.84 4.76 3.16
N GLU A 60 -19.92 5.08 2.25
CA GLU A 60 -19.99 6.26 1.39
C GLU A 60 -20.33 5.92 -0.08
N GLY A 61 -20.42 4.62 -0.41
CA GLY A 61 -20.69 4.13 -1.77
C GLY A 61 -19.57 4.48 -2.75
N ASP A 62 -19.94 4.66 -4.01
CA ASP A 62 -19.01 4.85 -5.13
C ASP A 62 -18.46 6.29 -5.25
N ARG A 63 -18.61 7.11 -4.20
CA ARG A 63 -18.16 8.51 -4.18
C ARG A 63 -16.67 8.68 -4.53
N PHE A 64 -15.85 7.66 -4.26
CA PHE A 64 -14.42 7.66 -4.55
C PHE A 64 -14.08 7.22 -5.98
N LEU A 65 -15.02 6.60 -6.70
CA LEU A 65 -14.83 6.08 -8.05
C LEU A 65 -15.09 7.19 -9.07
N THR A 66 -14.33 8.27 -8.98
CA THR A 66 -14.27 9.30 -10.01
C THR A 66 -13.08 9.02 -10.92
N ARG A 67 -13.29 9.13 -12.23
CA ARG A 67 -12.25 8.99 -13.24
C ARG A 67 -11.90 10.37 -13.78
#